data_AF-A0AAJ6QX27-F1
#
_entry.id   AF-A0AAJ6QX27-F1
#
_cell.length_a   1.000
_cell.length_b   1.000
_cell.length_c   1.000
_cell.angle_alpha   90.00
_cell.angle_beta   90.00
_cell.angle_gamma   90.00
#
_symmetry.space_group_name_H-M   'P 1'
#
loop_
_entity.id
_entity.type
_entity.pdbx_description
1 polymer ?
#
loop_
_entity_poly.entity_id
_entity_poly.type
_entity_poly.pdbx_seq_one_letter_code
_entity_poly.pdbx_strand_id
1 'polypeptide(L)'
;MEYSKDDLYITLDDYAMQDDERDLDFSPGQKRSRRGVRKSSSGSTMPLSTSLPSTSGIHMPKGSEMKVRLERSRQSARECRARKKLRYQYLEEKVKEREKAVMTLREEFAKYLEMYRLLEKGMYPPEIDMLLNEQTEISKA
;
A
#
# COMPACT_ATOMS: atom_id res chain seq x y z
N MET A 1 29.34 -14.14 -5.33
CA MET A 1 27.93 -13.99 -5.74
C MET A 1 27.40 -12.82 -4.94
N GLU A 2 27.67 -11.61 -5.42
CA GLU A 2 27.18 -10.37 -4.80
C GLU A 2 25.71 -10.25 -5.18
N TYR A 3 24.82 -10.36 -4.21
CA TYR A 3 23.41 -10.02 -4.40
C TYR A 3 23.30 -8.50 -4.37
N SER A 4 22.91 -7.88 -5.48
CA SER A 4 22.58 -6.46 -5.48
C SER A 4 21.36 -6.25 -4.58
N LYS A 5 21.31 -5.12 -3.87
CA LYS A 5 20.17 -4.78 -2.99
C LYS A 5 18.85 -4.68 -3.75
N ASP A 6 18.95 -4.46 -5.06
CA ASP A 6 17.84 -4.40 -6.01
C ASP A 6 17.33 -5.79 -6.42
N ASP A 7 18.11 -6.86 -6.23
CA ASP A 7 17.71 -8.24 -6.53
C ASP A 7 16.93 -8.92 -5.37
N LEU A 8 16.86 -8.27 -4.21
CA LEU A 8 16.21 -8.80 -2.99
C LEU A 8 14.83 -8.19 -2.71
N TYR A 9 14.38 -7.26 -3.55
CA TYR A 9 13.01 -6.75 -3.50
C TYR A 9 12.16 -7.53 -4.50
N ILE A 10 11.47 -8.55 -4.00
CA ILE A 10 10.25 -9.02 -4.67
C ILE A 10 9.34 -7.79 -4.75
N THR A 11 9.03 -7.32 -5.96
CA THR A 11 8.17 -6.15 -6.11
C THR A 11 6.78 -6.53 -5.57
N LEU A 12 6.07 -5.58 -4.96
CA LEU A 12 4.70 -5.85 -4.50
C LEU A 12 3.79 -6.25 -5.67
N ASP A 13 4.18 -5.89 -6.90
CA ASP A 13 3.58 -6.32 -8.15
C ASP A 13 3.77 -7.82 -8.42
N ASP A 14 4.91 -8.42 -8.09
CA ASP A 14 5.14 -9.88 -8.20
C ASP A 14 4.22 -10.69 -7.26
N TYR A 15 3.86 -10.13 -6.09
CA TYR A 15 2.90 -10.75 -5.17
C TYR A 15 1.44 -10.50 -5.59
N ALA A 16 1.13 -9.34 -6.18
CA ALA A 16 -0.22 -9.00 -6.62
C ALA A 16 -0.62 -9.72 -7.92
N MET A 17 0.32 -9.94 -8.83
CA MET A 17 0.08 -10.62 -10.12
C MET A 17 -0.18 -12.12 -9.96
N GLN A 18 0.34 -12.76 -8.90
CA GLN A 18 0.15 -14.20 -8.69
C GLN A 18 -1.26 -14.59 -8.21
N ASP A 19 -2.07 -13.65 -7.70
CA ASP A 19 -3.41 -13.95 -7.19
C ASP A 19 -4.52 -13.82 -8.25
N ASP A 20 -4.31 -13.01 -9.30
CA ASP A 20 -5.28 -12.80 -10.37
C ASP A 20 -5.20 -13.91 -11.45
N GLU A 21 -4.00 -14.43 -11.75
CA GLU A 21 -3.80 -15.60 -12.63
C GLU A 21 -4.41 -16.89 -12.07
N ARG A 22 -4.39 -17.08 -10.74
CA ARG A 22 -4.92 -18.30 -10.10
C ARG A 22 -6.43 -18.50 -10.26
N ASP A 23 -7.18 -17.45 -10.57
CA ASP A 23 -8.63 -17.53 -10.80
C ASP A 23 -8.99 -17.78 -12.28
N LEU A 24 -8.04 -17.62 -13.22
CA LEU A 24 -8.25 -17.93 -14.64
C LEU A 24 -8.17 -19.45 -14.93
N ASP A 25 -7.54 -20.22 -14.03
CA ASP A 25 -7.35 -21.68 -14.16
C ASP A 25 -8.49 -22.54 -13.58
N PHE A 26 -9.64 -21.96 -13.22
CA PHE A 26 -10.77 -22.78 -12.75
C PHE A 26 -11.49 -23.48 -13.90
N SER A 27 -10.88 -24.54 -14.44
CA SER A 27 -11.58 -25.55 -15.25
C SER A 27 -12.69 -26.18 -14.40
N PRO A 28 -13.98 -26.05 -14.78
CA PRO A 28 -15.10 -26.60 -14.02
C PRO A 28 -15.14 -28.12 -14.19
N GLY A 29 -14.27 -28.84 -13.49
CA GLY A 29 -14.17 -30.30 -13.64
C GLY A 29 -13.37 -31.04 -12.58
N GLN A 30 -12.49 -30.38 -11.83
CA GLN A 30 -11.68 -31.07 -10.82
C GLN A 30 -12.31 -30.97 -9.43
N LYS A 31 -12.92 -32.08 -8.97
CA LYS A 31 -13.35 -32.26 -7.58
C LYS A 31 -12.14 -32.12 -6.66
N ARG A 32 -11.99 -30.98 -5.99
CA ARG A 32 -11.05 -30.84 -4.87
C ARG A 32 -11.43 -31.83 -3.78
N SER A 33 -10.57 -32.81 -3.54
CA SER A 33 -10.61 -33.64 -2.33
C SER A 33 -10.65 -32.71 -1.12
N ARG A 34 -11.69 -32.86 -0.27
CA ARG A 34 -11.87 -32.08 0.95
C ARG A 34 -10.70 -32.36 1.88
N ARG A 35 -9.67 -31.50 1.84
CA ARG A 35 -8.60 -31.49 2.84
C ARG A 35 -9.24 -31.30 4.22
N GLY A 36 -8.93 -32.24 5.11
CA GLY A 36 -9.68 -32.52 6.34
C GLY A 36 -9.92 -31.32 7.26
N VAL A 37 -11.08 -31.36 7.90
CA VAL A 37 -11.47 -30.51 9.02
C VAL A 37 -10.45 -30.68 10.15
N ARG A 38 -9.64 -29.66 10.41
CA ARG A 38 -8.86 -29.58 11.65
C ARG A 38 -9.81 -29.23 12.78
N LYS A 39 -10.00 -30.17 13.70
CA LYS A 39 -10.78 -30.00 14.94
C LYS A 39 -9.90 -29.24 15.94
N SER A 40 -10.11 -27.94 16.12
CA SER A 40 -9.47 -27.18 17.20
C SER A 40 -10.31 -27.32 18.47
N SER A 41 -9.68 -27.86 19.50
CA SER A 41 -10.17 -27.97 20.88
C SER A 41 -10.34 -26.59 21.53
N SER A 42 -11.46 -26.43 22.24
CA SER A 42 -11.69 -25.54 23.40
C SER A 42 -11.11 -24.12 23.36
N GLY A 43 -11.97 -23.13 23.10
CA GLY A 43 -11.67 -21.73 23.35
C GLY A 43 -12.84 -20.80 23.00
N SER A 44 -13.69 -20.52 23.99
CA SER A 44 -14.71 -19.46 24.10
C SER A 44 -15.17 -18.74 22.82
N THR A 45 -16.37 -19.07 22.31
CA THR A 45 -17.08 -18.26 21.30
C THR A 45 -18.11 -17.36 22.00
N MET A 46 -17.89 -16.05 22.03
CA MET A 46 -18.97 -15.09 22.19
C MET A 46 -19.81 -15.07 20.90
N PRO A 47 -21.14 -15.24 20.94
CA PRO A 47 -21.97 -15.00 19.76
C PRO A 47 -22.15 -13.49 19.57
N LEU A 48 -21.53 -12.93 18.52
CA LEU A 48 -21.86 -11.58 18.04
C LEU A 48 -23.26 -11.64 17.41
N SER A 49 -24.26 -11.10 18.11
CA SER A 49 -25.64 -11.00 17.61
C SER A 49 -25.72 -10.00 16.45
N THR A 50 -25.63 -10.48 15.23
CA THR A 50 -26.04 -9.71 14.04
C THR A 50 -27.46 -10.12 13.64
N SER A 51 -28.42 -9.78 14.48
CA SER A 51 -29.84 -9.82 14.07
C SER A 51 -30.09 -8.65 13.12
N LEU A 52 -29.92 -8.87 11.82
CA LEU A 52 -30.49 -7.99 10.81
C LEU A 52 -32.00 -8.26 10.74
N PRO A 53 -32.86 -7.24 10.77
CA PRO A 53 -34.29 -7.43 10.56
C PRO A 53 -34.55 -7.90 9.13
N SER A 54 -35.29 -9.01 9.01
CA SER A 54 -35.79 -9.56 7.76
C SER A 54 -36.80 -8.59 7.15
N THR A 55 -36.32 -7.65 6.32
CA THR A 55 -37.20 -6.88 5.45
C THR A 55 -37.84 -7.83 4.43
N SER A 56 -39.17 -7.86 4.46
CA SER A 56 -40.05 -8.57 3.55
C SER A 56 -39.75 -8.21 2.09
N GLY A 57 -39.30 -9.20 1.29
CA GLY A 57 -39.09 -8.99 -0.13
C GLY A 57 -38.77 -10.28 -0.88
N ILE A 58 -39.78 -10.81 -1.57
CA ILE A 58 -39.72 -11.74 -2.70
C ILE A 58 -38.94 -13.05 -2.48
N HIS A 59 -39.67 -14.15 -2.22
CA HIS A 59 -39.13 -15.51 -2.23
C HIS A 59 -38.53 -15.83 -3.61
N MET A 60 -37.20 -15.74 -3.70
CA MET A 60 -36.43 -16.18 -4.85
C MET A 60 -36.12 -17.67 -4.69
N PRO A 61 -36.10 -18.45 -5.78
CA PRO A 61 -35.93 -19.90 -5.68
C PRO A 61 -34.60 -20.25 -5.00
N LYS A 62 -34.63 -21.15 -4.00
CA LYS A 62 -33.50 -21.53 -3.11
C LYS A 62 -32.16 -21.84 -3.83
N GLY A 63 -32.21 -22.24 -5.11
CA GLY A 63 -31.02 -22.49 -5.93
C GLY A 63 -30.37 -21.23 -6.53
N SER A 64 -31.12 -20.15 -6.76
CA SER A 64 -30.58 -18.86 -7.25
C SER A 64 -29.99 -18.05 -6.09
N GLU A 65 -30.60 -18.09 -4.91
CA GLU A 65 -30.09 -17.38 -3.71
C GLU A 65 -28.70 -17.84 -3.30
N MET A 66 -28.41 -19.15 -3.38
CA MET A 66 -27.08 -19.69 -3.06
C MET A 66 -26.01 -19.17 -4.04
N LYS A 67 -26.34 -19.10 -5.34
CA LYS A 67 -25.44 -18.55 -6.37
C LYS A 67 -25.19 -17.06 -6.14
N VAL A 68 -26.23 -16.29 -5.85
CA VAL A 68 -26.13 -14.84 -5.56
C VAL A 68 -25.29 -14.59 -4.30
N ARG A 69 -25.49 -15.36 -3.23
CA ARG A 69 -24.68 -15.25 -2.00
C ARG A 69 -23.21 -15.61 -2.24
N LEU A 70 -22.94 -16.66 -3.02
CA LEU A 70 -21.58 -17.05 -3.37
C LEU A 70 -20.87 -15.97 -4.20
N GLU A 71 -21.57 -15.40 -5.17
CA GLU A 71 -21.03 -14.34 -6.02
C GLU A 71 -20.79 -13.05 -5.22
N ARG A 72 -21.70 -12.69 -4.30
CA ARG A 72 -21.50 -11.58 -3.38
C ARG A 72 -20.28 -11.78 -2.47
N SER A 73 -20.07 -13.00 -1.96
CA SER A 73 -18.90 -13.33 -1.14
C SER A 73 -17.59 -13.25 -1.94
N ARG A 74 -17.61 -13.67 -3.21
CA ARG A 74 -16.46 -13.54 -4.12
C ARG A 74 -16.15 -12.07 -4.39
N GLN A 75 -17.18 -11.28 -4.70
CA GLN A 75 -17.04 -9.86 -4.94
C GLN A 75 -16.48 -9.12 -3.73
N SER A 76 -16.98 -9.42 -2.51
CA SER A 76 -16.42 -8.81 -1.29
C SER A 76 -14.95 -9.20 -1.05
N ALA A 77 -14.55 -10.42 -1.43
CA ALA A 77 -13.16 -10.84 -1.32
C ALA A 77 -12.25 -10.10 -2.32
N ARG A 78 -12.72 -9.91 -3.56
CA ARG A 78 -12.03 -9.10 -4.58
C ARG A 78 -11.87 -7.65 -4.13
N GLU A 79 -12.95 -7.05 -3.65
CA GLU A 79 -12.93 -5.67 -3.13
C GLU A 79 -11.96 -5.54 -1.94
N CYS A 80 -11.91 -6.53 -1.05
CA CYS A 80 -10.96 -6.52 0.07
C CYS A 80 -9.51 -6.48 -0.43
N ARG A 81 -9.16 -7.29 -1.44
CA ARG A 81 -7.82 -7.29 -2.05
C ARG A 81 -7.51 -5.98 -2.76
N ALA A 82 -8.44 -5.49 -3.59
CA ALA A 82 -8.29 -4.23 -4.30
C ALA A 82 -8.07 -3.06 -3.33
N ARG A 83 -8.85 -3.00 -2.23
CA ARG A 83 -8.67 -1.99 -1.17
C ARG A 83 -7.30 -2.11 -0.49
N LYS A 84 -6.84 -3.34 -0.23
CA LYS A 84 -5.51 -3.57 0.36
C LYS A 84 -4.39 -3.09 -0.57
N LYS A 85 -4.50 -3.37 -1.88
CA LYS A 85 -3.55 -2.89 -2.90
C LYS A 85 -3.50 -1.36 -2.94
N LEU A 86 -4.66 -0.70 -3.07
CA LEU A 86 -4.74 0.76 -3.05
C LEU A 86 -4.18 1.37 -1.76
N ARG A 87 -4.45 0.76 -0.61
CA ARG A 87 -3.91 1.21 0.67
C ARG A 87 -2.39 1.16 0.72
N TYR A 88 -1.78 0.09 0.21
CA TYR A 88 -0.33 -0.04 0.19
C TYR A 88 0.31 0.90 -0.83
N GLN A 89 -0.27 1.04 -2.02
CA GLN A 89 0.17 2.02 -3.01
C GLN A 89 0.21 3.43 -2.43
N TYR A 90 -0.86 3.87 -1.76
CA TYR A 90 -0.89 5.18 -1.10
C TYR A 90 0.19 5.34 -0.02
N LEU A 91 0.41 4.31 0.79
CA LEU A 91 1.44 4.35 1.82
C LEU A 91 2.85 4.41 1.23
N GLU A 92 3.09 3.68 0.14
CA GLU A 92 4.34 3.70 -0.61
C GLU A 92 4.63 5.07 -1.21
N GLU A 93 3.65 5.66 -1.91
CA GLU A 93 3.74 7.01 -2.46
C GLU A 93 4.08 8.04 -1.37
N LYS A 94 3.47 7.94 -0.19
CA LYS A 94 3.76 8.83 0.94
C LYS A 94 5.14 8.64 1.53
N VAL A 95 5.62 7.41 1.62
CA VAL A 95 6.98 7.13 2.10
C VAL A 95 7.98 7.71 1.11
N LYS A 96 7.79 7.45 -0.19
CA LYS A 96 8.63 7.96 -1.27
C LYS A 96 8.71 9.49 -1.28
N GLU A 97 7.57 10.17 -1.11
CA GLU A 97 7.52 11.63 -1.05
C GLU A 97 8.31 12.18 0.15
N ARG A 98 8.17 11.54 1.32
CA ARG A 98 8.93 11.92 2.52
C ARG A 98 10.42 11.67 2.37
N GLU A 99 10.81 10.52 1.82
CA GLU A 99 12.22 10.19 1.57
C GLU A 99 12.85 11.21 0.61
N LYS A 100 12.13 11.58 -0.45
CA LYS A 100 12.56 12.64 -1.37
C LYS A 100 12.74 13.98 -0.65
N ALA A 101 11.79 14.41 0.18
CA ALA A 101 11.90 15.66 0.94
C ALA A 101 13.08 15.63 1.93
N VAL A 102 13.35 14.48 2.56
CA VAL A 102 14.51 14.33 3.45
C VAL A 102 15.82 14.41 2.66
N MET A 103 15.88 13.82 1.47
CA MET A 103 17.06 13.89 0.60
C MET A 103 17.34 15.33 0.16
N THR A 104 16.34 16.06 -0.32
CA THR A 104 16.50 17.46 -0.73
C THR A 104 16.98 18.33 0.43
N LEU A 105 16.37 18.19 1.61
CA LEU A 105 16.81 18.92 2.80
C LEU A 105 18.26 18.59 3.17
N ARG A 106 18.67 17.32 3.12
CA ARG A 106 20.06 16.93 3.40
C ARG A 106 21.05 17.57 2.43
N GLU A 107 20.70 17.64 1.14
CA GLU A 107 21.53 18.32 0.13
C GLU A 107 21.65 19.83 0.40
N GLU A 108 20.54 20.49 0.74
CA GLU A 108 20.54 21.90 1.12
C GLU A 108 21.39 22.16 2.37
N PHE A 109 21.21 21.35 3.42
CA PHE A 109 22.02 21.43 4.64
C PHE A 109 23.52 21.21 4.35
N ALA A 110 23.87 20.28 3.46
CA ALA A 110 25.26 20.06 3.06
C ALA A 110 25.86 21.29 2.37
N LYS A 111 25.10 21.97 1.50
CA LYS A 111 25.53 23.24 0.89
C LYS A 111 25.79 24.32 1.93
N TYR A 112 24.88 24.51 2.87
CA TYR A 112 25.04 25.50 3.94
C TYR A 112 26.25 25.21 4.84
N LEU A 113 26.49 23.94 5.16
CA LEU A 113 27.68 23.55 5.93
C LEU A 113 28.97 23.86 5.18
N GLU A 114 29.01 23.66 3.87
CA GLU A 114 30.19 24.00 3.08
C GLU A 114 30.40 25.51 2.99
N MET A 115 29.33 26.28 2.79
CA MET A 115 29.40 27.75 2.85
C MET A 115 29.89 28.24 4.20
N TYR A 116 29.40 27.66 5.29
CA TYR A 116 29.86 27.99 6.64
C TYR A 116 31.35 27.70 6.83
N ARG A 117 31.87 26.56 6.35
CA ARG A 117 33.31 26.25 6.39
C ARG A 117 34.15 27.24 5.59
N LEU A 118 33.64 27.75 4.47
CA LEU A 118 34.34 28.78 3.69
C LEU A 118 34.37 30.11 4.45
N LEU A 119 33.25 30.49 5.07
CA LEU A 119 33.16 31.68 5.92
C LEU A 119 34.11 31.61 7.13
N GLU A 120 34.22 30.46 7.78
CA GLU A 120 35.20 30.25 8.87
C GLU A 120 36.65 30.46 8.40
N LYS A 121 36.94 30.15 7.13
CA LYS A 121 38.25 30.39 6.52
C LYS A 121 38.44 31.84 6.05
N GLY A 122 37.46 32.71 6.27
CA GLY A 122 37.46 34.11 5.82
C GLY A 122 37.22 34.28 4.33
N MET A 123 36.79 33.22 3.63
CA MET A 123 36.40 33.28 2.22
C MET A 123 34.90 33.52 2.13
N TYR A 124 34.48 34.55 1.40
CA TYR A 124 33.07 34.88 1.21
C TYR A 124 32.56 34.26 -0.11
N PRO A 125 31.73 33.20 -0.09
CA PRO A 125 31.24 32.56 -1.30
C PRO A 125 30.20 33.42 -2.03
N PRO A 126 30.23 33.47 -3.37
CA PRO A 126 29.26 34.23 -4.16
C PRO A 126 27.83 33.68 -4.04
N GLU A 127 27.65 32.41 -3.64
CA GLU A 127 26.33 31.87 -3.28
C GLU A 127 25.59 32.67 -2.21
N ILE A 128 26.30 33.33 -1.29
CA ILE A 128 25.66 34.15 -0.25
C ILE A 128 24.97 35.37 -0.86
N ASP A 129 25.63 36.04 -1.81
CA ASP A 129 25.06 37.20 -2.49
C ASP A 129 23.80 36.83 -3.29
N MET A 130 23.81 35.67 -3.94
CA MET A 130 22.64 35.16 -4.64
C MET A 130 21.48 34.91 -3.65
N LEU A 131 21.74 34.25 -2.52
CA LEU A 131 20.73 34.01 -1.48
C LEU A 131 20.15 35.31 -0.91
N LEU A 132 21.01 36.28 -0.63
CA LEU A 132 20.60 37.58 -0.08
C LEU A 132 19.69 38.32 -1.07
N ASN A 133 20.04 38.31 -2.36
CA ASN A 133 19.23 38.93 -3.39
C ASN A 133 17.87 38.23 -3.55
N GLU A 134 17.83 36.89 -3.55
CA GLU A 134 16.57 36.13 -3.61
C GLU A 134 15.62 36.48 -2.45
N GLN A 135 16.12 36.63 -1.22
CA GLN A 135 15.29 37.02 -0.08
C GLN A 135 14.75 38.45 -0.21
N THR A 136 15.53 39.37 -0.79
CA THR A 136 15.04 40.74 -1.01
C THR A 136 13.91 40.80 -2.03
N GLU A 137 13.91 39.94 -3.05
CA GLU A 137 12.83 39.89 -4.06
C GLU A 137 11.55 39.28 -3.49
N ILE A 138 11.66 38.27 -2.62
CA ILE A 138 10.51 37.71 -1.89
C ILE A 138 9.85 38.76 -0.99
N SER A 139 10.63 39.66 -0.36
CA SER A 139 10.07 40.72 0.51
C SER A 139 9.43 41.89 -0.23
N LYS A 140 9.68 42.04 -1.53
CA LYS A 140 9.13 43.12 -2.37
C LYS A 140 7.83 42.73 -3.08
N ALA A 141 7.53 41.44 -3.20
CA ALA A 141 6.31 40.89 -3.79
C ALA A 141 5.17 40.79 -2.77
#